data_AF-A0A5B0SA41-F1
#
_entry.id   AF-A0A5B0SA41-F1
#
_cell.length_a   1.000
_cell.length_b   1.000
_cell.length_c   1.000
_cell.angle_alpha   90.00
_cell.angle_beta   90.00
_cell.angle_gamma   90.00
#
_symmetry.space_group_name_H-M   'P 1'
#
loop_
_entity.id
_entity.type
_entity.pdbx_description
1 polymer ?
#
loop_
_entity_poly.entity_id
_entity_poly.type
_entity_poly.pdbx_seq_one_letter_code
_entity_poly.pdbx_strand_id
1 'polypeptide(L)'
;MVEASANAPRLDINNINQLKAATRMAMKNLMSYYTPNSQGIFNEKQMPWHESGMVWDLNFDYAKWTGDTQFLNTVTQALVHQSRDDAHDFLGPGEQVEGQWNDDIMWPALAGVTYFLLT
;
A
#
# COMPACT_ATOMS: atom_id res chain seq x y z
N MET A 1 8.04 -15.95 17.92
CA MET A 1 9.08 -15.15 17.23
C MET A 1 9.71 -16.05 16.18
N VAL A 2 9.74 -15.63 14.92
CA VAL A 2 10.49 -16.36 13.88
C VAL A 2 11.93 -15.92 14.00
N GLU A 3 12.84 -16.83 14.35
CA GLU A 3 14.27 -16.53 14.38
C GLU A 3 14.77 -16.27 12.97
N ALA A 4 15.54 -15.18 12.78
CA ALA A 4 16.19 -14.92 11.51
C ALA A 4 17.19 -16.04 11.22
N SER A 5 17.12 -16.63 10.01
CA SER A 5 18.03 -17.69 9.57
C SER A 5 19.49 -17.26 9.72
N ALA A 6 20.35 -18.14 10.26
CA ALA A 6 21.81 -17.93 10.33
C ALA A 6 22.46 -17.73 8.94
N ASN A 7 21.74 -18.06 7.86
CA ASN A 7 22.15 -17.88 6.46
C ASN A 7 21.41 -16.73 5.76
N ALA A 8 20.75 -15.82 6.50
CA ALA A 8 20.08 -14.67 5.89
C ALA A 8 21.12 -13.78 5.17
N PRO A 9 20.84 -13.34 3.92
CA PRO A 9 21.72 -12.41 3.23
C PRO A 9 21.94 -11.15 4.06
N ARG A 10 23.20 -10.75 4.26
CA ARG A 10 23.53 -9.50 4.95
C ARG A 10 23.17 -8.32 4.06
N LEU A 11 22.27 -7.45 4.54
CA LEU A 11 21.97 -6.17 3.92
C LEU A 11 22.99 -5.12 4.36
N ASP A 12 23.71 -4.51 3.41
CA ASP A 12 24.54 -3.34 3.67
C ASP A 12 23.73 -2.05 3.49
N ILE A 13 23.46 -1.34 4.58
CA ILE A 13 22.68 -0.11 4.59
C ILE A 13 23.37 1.08 3.91
N ASN A 14 24.67 0.98 3.63
CA ASN A 14 25.40 2.00 2.87
C ASN A 14 25.42 1.72 1.36
N ASN A 15 24.86 0.58 0.92
CA ASN A 15 24.83 0.19 -0.48
C ASN A 15 23.42 0.39 -1.07
N ILE A 16 23.21 1.50 -1.77
CA ILE A 16 21.91 1.86 -2.35
C ILE A 16 21.35 0.80 -3.31
N ASN A 17 22.21 0.07 -4.01
CA ASN A 17 21.76 -0.98 -4.93
C ASN A 17 21.21 -2.19 -4.17
N GLN A 18 21.85 -2.58 -3.05
CA GLN A 18 21.32 -3.64 -2.18
C GLN A 18 20.02 -3.21 -1.50
N LEU A 19 19.92 -1.97 -1.04
CA LEU A 19 18.68 -1.42 -0.48
C LEU A 19 17.55 -1.50 -1.49
N LYS A 20 17.74 -0.99 -2.72
CA LYS A 20 16.72 -1.06 -3.78
C LYS A 20 16.34 -2.50 -4.12
N ALA A 21 17.30 -3.42 -4.18
CA ALA A 21 17.02 -4.83 -4.44
C ALA A 21 16.16 -5.46 -3.33
N ALA A 22 16.51 -5.22 -2.07
CA ALA A 22 15.74 -5.70 -0.92
C ALA A 22 14.33 -5.10 -0.89
N THR A 23 14.18 -3.80 -1.15
CA THR A 23 12.86 -3.14 -1.20
C THR A 23 12.00 -3.70 -2.33
N ARG A 24 12.55 -3.94 -3.54
CA ARG A 24 11.81 -4.56 -4.65
C ARG A 24 11.30 -5.96 -4.30
N MET A 25 12.13 -6.77 -3.63
CA MET A 25 11.73 -8.10 -3.16
C MET A 25 10.61 -8.02 -2.13
N ALA A 26 10.74 -7.14 -1.13
CA ALA A 26 9.73 -6.94 -0.10
C ALA A 26 8.40 -6.44 -0.69
N MET A 27 8.43 -5.44 -1.56
CA MET A 27 7.23 -4.90 -2.21
C MET A 27 6.57 -5.94 -3.12
N LYS A 28 7.33 -6.71 -3.89
CA LYS A 28 6.79 -7.81 -4.70
C LYS A 28 6.10 -8.87 -3.84
N ASN A 29 6.68 -9.20 -2.68
CA ASN A 29 6.06 -10.15 -1.75
C ASN A 29 4.78 -9.58 -1.13
N LEU A 30 4.81 -8.31 -0.69
CA LEU A 30 3.63 -7.63 -0.15
C LEU A 30 2.48 -7.58 -1.17
N MET A 31 2.79 -7.15 -2.40
CA MET A 31 1.80 -7.07 -3.48
C MET A 31 1.28 -8.45 -3.94
N SER A 32 1.95 -9.55 -3.59
CA SER A 32 1.45 -10.90 -3.88
C SER A 32 0.23 -11.29 -3.05
N TYR A 33 -0.01 -10.62 -1.92
CA TYR A 33 -1.23 -10.80 -1.12
C TYR A 33 -2.42 -10.01 -1.66
N TYR A 34 -2.21 -9.11 -2.62
CA TYR A 34 -3.28 -8.32 -3.21
C TYR A 34 -3.86 -9.02 -4.44
N THR A 35 -5.17 -9.18 -4.46
CA THR A 35 -5.92 -9.52 -5.68
C THR A 35 -6.85 -8.36 -6.01
N PRO A 36 -6.73 -7.73 -7.20
CA PRO A 36 -7.61 -6.65 -7.62
C PRO A 36 -9.09 -7.02 -7.48
N ASN A 37 -9.87 -6.10 -6.92
CA ASN A 37 -11.29 -6.27 -6.67
C ASN A 37 -12.00 -4.91 -6.70
N SER A 38 -13.33 -4.94 -6.72
CA SER A 38 -14.17 -3.74 -6.84
C SER A 38 -14.13 -2.81 -5.64
N GLN A 39 -13.59 -3.24 -4.49
CA GLN A 39 -13.46 -2.39 -3.30
C GLN A 39 -12.07 -1.75 -3.20
N GLY A 40 -11.09 -2.19 -3.99
CA GLY A 40 -9.74 -1.63 -3.92
C GLY A 40 -8.99 -1.92 -2.64
N ILE A 41 -9.34 -3.00 -1.92
CA ILE A 41 -8.75 -3.35 -0.61
C ILE A 41 -8.18 -4.76 -0.59
N PHE A 42 -7.26 -5.01 0.34
CA PHE A 42 -6.85 -6.37 0.69
C PHE A 42 -8.00 -7.12 1.36
N ASN A 43 -7.89 -8.45 1.46
CA ASN A 43 -8.89 -9.27 2.13
C ASN A 43 -8.94 -8.91 3.63
N GLU A 44 -10.08 -8.42 4.11
CA GLU A 44 -10.26 -7.97 5.51
C GLU A 44 -10.10 -9.08 6.55
N LYS A 45 -10.12 -10.36 6.16
CA LYS A 45 -9.75 -11.46 7.05
C LYS A 45 -8.25 -11.55 7.33
N GLN A 46 -7.43 -10.89 6.50
CA GLN A 46 -5.98 -10.88 6.58
C GLN A 46 -5.44 -9.51 7.00
N MET A 47 -6.11 -8.43 6.57
CA MET A 47 -5.63 -7.06 6.68
C MET A 47 -6.83 -6.11 6.81
N PRO A 48 -6.97 -5.36 7.92
CA PRO A 48 -8.05 -4.37 8.10
C PRO A 48 -8.13 -3.37 6.94
N TRP A 49 -9.33 -2.85 6.68
CA TRP A 49 -9.60 -1.94 5.55
C TRP A 49 -8.57 -0.83 5.36
N HIS A 50 -8.22 -0.12 6.44
CA HIS A 50 -7.31 1.03 6.38
C HIS A 50 -5.86 0.67 6.03
N GLU A 51 -5.40 -0.54 6.37
CA GLU A 51 -4.05 -0.99 6.06
C GLU A 51 -3.84 -1.11 4.54
N SER A 52 -4.92 -1.32 3.77
CA SER A 52 -4.86 -1.20 2.31
C SER A 52 -4.41 0.21 1.89
N GLY A 53 -4.94 1.24 2.52
CA GLY A 53 -4.56 2.63 2.29
C GLY A 53 -3.10 2.91 2.64
N MET A 54 -2.60 2.31 3.73
CA MET A 54 -1.18 2.38 4.10
C MET A 54 -0.27 1.73 3.05
N VAL A 55 -0.69 0.58 2.49
CA VAL A 55 0.06 -0.10 1.43
C VAL A 55 0.08 0.73 0.14
N TRP A 56 -1.02 1.43 -0.19
CA TRP A 56 -1.05 2.33 -1.35
C TRP A 56 -0.07 3.48 -1.20
N ASP A 57 -0.06 4.14 -0.05
CA ASP A 57 0.90 5.20 0.28
C ASP A 57 2.34 4.69 0.19
N LEU A 58 2.63 3.54 0.81
CA LEU A 58 3.94 2.88 0.76
C LEU A 58 4.37 2.55 -0.66
N ASN A 59 3.43 2.19 -1.56
CA ASN A 59 3.74 1.90 -2.96
C ASN A 59 4.21 3.15 -3.73
N PHE A 60 3.61 4.31 -3.45
CA PHE A 60 4.03 5.57 -4.06
C PHE A 60 5.43 5.97 -3.58
N ASP A 61 5.70 5.86 -2.28
CA ASP A 61 7.06 6.07 -1.74
C ASP A 61 8.05 5.06 -2.32
N TYR A 62 7.67 3.79 -2.43
CA TYR A 62 8.47 2.76 -3.08
C TYR A 62 8.84 3.16 -4.51
N ALA A 63 7.88 3.61 -5.32
CA ALA A 63 8.13 4.04 -6.69
C ALA A 63 9.10 5.23 -6.73
N LYS A 64 8.89 6.22 -5.86
CA LYS A 64 9.76 7.40 -5.72
C LYS A 64 11.20 7.04 -5.40
N TRP A 65 11.42 6.21 -4.38
CA TRP A 65 12.75 5.93 -3.86
C TRP A 65 13.51 4.88 -4.66
N THR A 66 12.81 3.90 -5.24
CA THR A 66 13.45 2.82 -6.00
C THR A 66 13.52 3.10 -7.51
N GLY A 67 12.60 3.89 -8.05
CA GLY A 67 12.35 4.07 -9.48
C GLY A 67 11.59 2.92 -10.13
N ASP A 68 11.10 1.95 -9.36
CA ASP A 68 10.32 0.82 -9.88
C ASP A 68 8.82 1.15 -9.82
N THR A 69 8.20 1.28 -10.99
CA THR A 69 6.82 1.75 -11.14
C THR A 69 5.83 0.65 -11.49
N GLN A 70 6.23 -0.63 -11.41
CA GLN A 70 5.43 -1.75 -11.95
C GLN A 70 4.03 -1.89 -11.32
N PHE A 71 3.83 -1.36 -10.12
CA PHE A 71 2.57 -1.44 -9.37
C PHE A 71 1.72 -0.18 -9.44
N LEU A 72 2.23 0.94 -9.99
CA LEU A 72 1.54 2.23 -9.91
C LEU A 72 0.13 2.17 -10.49
N ASN A 73 -0.05 1.57 -11.68
CA ASN A 73 -1.39 1.48 -12.28
C ASN A 73 -2.36 0.68 -11.39
N THR A 74 -1.91 -0.46 -10.84
CA THR A 74 -2.72 -1.29 -9.95
C THR A 74 -3.10 -0.54 -8.68
N VAL A 75 -2.13 0.14 -8.04
CA VAL A 75 -2.36 0.87 -6.79
C VAL A 75 -3.23 2.10 -7.00
N THR A 76 -3.00 2.87 -8.07
CA THR A 76 -3.85 4.03 -8.38
C THR A 76 -5.30 3.60 -8.61
N GLN A 77 -5.55 2.51 -9.34
CA GLN A 77 -6.90 1.97 -9.51
C GLN A 77 -7.49 1.48 -8.18
N ALA A 78 -6.71 0.77 -7.37
CA ALA A 78 -7.16 0.30 -6.06
C ALA A 78 -7.55 1.47 -5.13
N LEU A 79 -6.76 2.55 -5.11
CA LEU A 79 -7.09 3.74 -4.32
C LEU A 79 -8.37 4.43 -4.80
N VAL A 80 -8.60 4.50 -6.12
CA VAL A 80 -9.86 5.02 -6.68
C VAL A 80 -11.04 4.16 -6.23
N HIS A 81 -10.95 2.83 -6.34
CA HIS A 81 -11.98 1.92 -5.85
C HIS A 81 -12.21 2.05 -4.34
N GLN A 82 -11.15 2.17 -3.54
CA GLN A 82 -11.25 2.37 -2.09
C GLN A 82 -11.92 3.72 -1.74
N SER A 83 -11.78 4.72 -2.63
CA SER A 83 -12.50 6.00 -2.55
C SER A 83 -13.93 5.94 -3.11
N ARG A 84 -14.50 4.74 -3.29
CA ARG A 84 -15.84 4.52 -3.84
C ARG A 84 -16.00 5.10 -5.25
N ASP A 85 -14.99 4.87 -6.09
CA ASP A 85 -14.99 5.25 -7.51
C ASP A 85 -15.28 6.74 -7.70
N ASP A 86 -16.31 7.08 -8.48
CA ASP A 86 -16.70 8.45 -8.82
C ASP A 86 -17.19 9.27 -7.61
N ALA A 87 -17.53 8.61 -6.49
CA ALA A 87 -17.96 9.32 -5.28
C ALA A 87 -16.80 10.02 -4.57
N HIS A 88 -15.57 9.51 -4.74
CA HIS A 88 -14.36 10.02 -4.08
C HIS A 88 -14.56 10.23 -2.56
N ASP A 89 -15.21 9.27 -1.92
CA ASP A 89 -15.64 9.33 -0.53
C ASP A 89 -15.25 8.05 0.23
N PHE A 90 -14.44 8.24 1.28
CA PHE A 90 -14.01 7.17 2.17
C PHE A 90 -15.01 6.85 3.30
N LEU A 91 -16.08 7.62 3.47
CA LEU A 91 -17.15 7.38 4.45
C LEU A 91 -18.44 6.80 3.84
N GLY A 92 -18.77 7.14 2.60
CA GLY A 92 -19.95 6.61 1.90
C GLY A 92 -21.29 7.06 2.51
N PRO A 93 -22.38 7.05 1.73
CA PRO A 93 -23.69 7.45 2.23
C PRO A 93 -24.29 6.39 3.16
N GLY A 94 -24.43 6.72 4.44
CA GLY A 94 -25.20 5.92 5.41
C GLY A 94 -24.41 4.86 6.18
N GLU A 95 -23.09 4.83 6.03
CA GLU A 95 -22.22 3.87 6.71
C GLU A 95 -21.41 4.58 7.82
N GLN A 96 -21.87 4.45 9.07
CA GLN A 96 -20.91 4.12 10.12
C GLN A 96 -20.69 2.62 10.03
N VAL A 97 -19.86 2.19 9.09
CA VAL A 97 -19.34 0.83 9.10
C VAL A 97 -18.30 0.78 10.21
N GLU A 98 -18.59 -0.03 11.21
CA GLU A 98 -17.68 -0.38 12.29
C GLU A 98 -16.25 -0.59 11.73
N GLY A 99 -15.27 0.21 12.18
CA GLY A 99 -13.89 0.12 11.70
C GLY A 99 -13.47 1.13 10.62
N GLN A 100 -14.24 2.19 10.35
CA GLN A 100 -13.80 3.35 9.55
C GLN A 100 -13.80 4.62 10.41
N TRP A 101 -12.94 4.65 11.43
CA TRP A 101 -12.72 5.82 12.28
C TRP A 101 -11.88 6.88 11.54
N ASN A 102 -11.67 8.02 12.19
CA ASN A 102 -10.92 9.12 11.59
C ASN A 102 -9.50 8.70 11.15
N ASP A 103 -8.84 7.83 11.92
CA ASP A 103 -7.53 7.29 11.58
C ASP A 103 -7.58 6.29 10.43
N ASP A 104 -8.62 5.45 10.37
CA ASP A 104 -8.80 4.52 9.24
C ASP A 104 -8.92 5.27 7.91
N ILE A 105 -9.72 6.34 7.88
CA ILE A 105 -9.97 7.17 6.68
C ILE A 105 -8.75 8.02 6.31
N MET A 106 -7.98 8.44 7.32
CA MET A 106 -6.77 9.24 7.10
C MET A 106 -5.76 8.51 6.22
N TRP A 107 -5.59 7.20 6.37
CA TRP A 107 -4.57 6.44 5.64
C TRP A 107 -4.72 6.48 4.11
N PRO A 108 -5.86 6.07 3.51
CA PRO A 108 -6.04 6.20 2.07
C PRO A 108 -6.13 7.66 1.61
N ALA A 109 -6.60 8.59 2.46
CA ALA A 109 -6.57 10.01 2.13
C ALA A 109 -5.13 10.55 1.99
N LEU A 110 -4.22 10.16 2.89
CA LEU A 110 -2.79 10.49 2.82
C LEU A 110 -2.14 9.88 1.57
N ALA A 111 -2.50 8.64 1.21
CA ALA A 111 -2.02 8.01 -0.01
C ALA A 111 -2.34 8.85 -1.26
N GLY A 112 -3.54 9.45 -1.32
CA GLY A 112 -3.91 10.38 -2.39
C GLY A 112 -3.03 11.63 -2.47
N VAL A 113 -2.63 12.18 -1.32
CA VAL A 113 -1.69 13.31 -1.25
C VAL A 113 -0.30 12.90 -1.72
N THR A 114 0.20 11.73 -1.31
CA THR A 114 1.51 11.21 -1.73
C THR A 114 1.56 10.95 -3.23
N TYR A 115 0.48 10.41 -3.82
CA TYR A 115 0.36 10.24 -5.27
C TYR A 115 0.53 11.57 -6.01
N PHE A 116 -0.13 12.64 -5.55
CA PHE A 116 0.00 13.97 -6.15
C PHE A 116 1.44 14.51 -6.10
N LEU A 117 2.20 14.18 -5.06
CA LEU A 117 3.61 14.58 -4.94
C LEU A 117 4.57 13.74 -5.81
N LEU A 118 4.07 12.67 -6.44
CA LEU A 118 4.83 11.80 -7.34
C LEU A 118 4.81 12.28 -8.80
N THR A 119 3.78 13.04 -9.19
CA THR A 119 3.54 13.56 -10.55
C THR A 119 4.07 14.98 -10.72
#